data_AF-A0A0C3G5L4-F1
#
_entry.id   AF-A0A0C3G5L4-F1
#
_cell.length_a   1.000
_cell.length_b   1.000
_cell.length_c   1.000
_cell.angle_alpha   90.00
_cell.angle_beta   90.00
_cell.angle_gamma   90.00
#
_symmetry.space_group_name_H-M   'P 1'
#
loop_
_entity.id
_entity.type
_entity.pdbx_description
1 polymer ?
#
loop_
_entity_poly.entity_id
_entity_poly.type
_entity_poly.pdbx_seq_one_letter_code
_entity_poly.pdbx_strand_id
1 'polypeptide(L)'
;YWFPELSLGFQCHIPQDNKLQHIFYFKDLTVTCAILDKSYNTAQLVVYSDNQNTVDIWHSLKAHAPYNKLLIFMIDKLIQSDIEAHVFYVPGEANVIADALSHFNNKLALKLAPDLRILSFQPPHDTLGVPK
;
A
#
# COMPACT_ATOMS: atom_id res chain seq x y z
N TYR A 1 -3.77 0.79 -3.86
CA TYR A 1 -3.84 2.06 -3.09
C TYR A 1 -4.45 3.13 -3.98
N TRP A 2 -4.72 4.32 -3.47
CA TRP A 2 -5.23 5.43 -4.29
C TRP A 2 -4.83 6.78 -3.69
N PHE A 3 -4.75 7.82 -4.52
CA PHE A 3 -4.55 9.20 -4.14
C PHE A 3 -5.85 9.98 -4.41
N PRO A 4 -6.60 10.37 -3.36
CA PRO A 4 -7.85 11.11 -3.53
C PRO A 4 -7.68 12.42 -4.26
N GLU A 5 -6.64 13.19 -3.91
CA GLU A 5 -6.37 14.52 -4.48
C GLU A 5 -6.08 14.48 -5.98
N LEU A 6 -5.52 13.37 -6.47
CA LEU A 6 -5.21 13.19 -7.90
C LEU A 6 -6.30 12.43 -8.65
N SER A 7 -7.31 11.90 -7.96
CA SER A 7 -8.26 10.93 -8.53
C SER A 7 -7.54 9.76 -9.23
N LEU A 8 -6.45 9.26 -8.65
CA LEU A 8 -5.67 8.14 -9.18
C LEU A 8 -5.80 6.92 -8.28
N GLY A 9 -6.23 5.80 -8.86
CA GLY A 9 -6.28 4.48 -8.21
C GLY A 9 -5.22 3.55 -8.81
N PHE A 10 -4.59 2.75 -7.97
CA PHE A 10 -3.55 1.82 -8.38
C PHE A 10 -3.86 0.39 -7.91
N GLN A 11 -3.81 -0.55 -8.86
CA GLN A 11 -4.05 -1.97 -8.62
C GLN A 11 -2.90 -2.82 -9.19
N CYS A 12 -2.63 -3.96 -8.57
CA CYS A 12 -1.63 -4.91 -9.04
C CYS A 12 -2.12 -6.34 -8.83
N HIS A 13 -1.83 -7.22 -9.78
CA HIS A 13 -2.11 -8.64 -9.64
C HIS A 13 -1.08 -9.28 -8.72
N ILE A 14 -1.56 -9.81 -7.61
CA ILE A 14 -0.77 -10.60 -6.69
C ILE A 14 -0.88 -12.09 -7.11
N PRO A 15 0.23 -12.86 -7.15
CA PRO A 15 0.20 -14.30 -7.39
C PRO A 15 -0.84 -14.98 -6.48
N GLN A 16 -1.63 -15.92 -7.03
CA GLN A 16 -2.71 -16.54 -6.26
C GLN A 16 -2.20 -17.48 -5.16
N ASP A 17 -1.00 -18.05 -5.33
CA ASP A 17 -0.40 -18.90 -4.33
C ASP A 17 -0.19 -18.14 -3.02
N ASN A 18 -0.79 -18.67 -1.95
CA ASN A 18 -0.65 -18.20 -0.56
C ASN A 18 -1.14 -16.76 -0.27
N LYS A 19 -2.02 -16.18 -1.09
CA LYS A 19 -2.65 -14.85 -0.84
C LYS A 19 -3.17 -14.65 0.58
N LEU A 20 -3.86 -15.64 1.14
CA LEU A 20 -4.42 -15.57 2.49
C LEU A 20 -3.35 -15.65 3.59
N GLN A 21 -2.29 -16.44 3.37
CA GLN A 21 -1.20 -16.59 4.34
C GLN A 21 -0.33 -15.32 4.43
N HIS A 22 -0.32 -14.51 3.37
CA HIS A 22 0.49 -13.30 3.26
C HIS A 22 -0.34 -12.02 3.13
N ILE A 23 -1.61 -12.02 3.54
CA ILE A 23 -2.48 -10.84 3.41
C ILE A 23 -1.89 -9.60 4.09
N PHE A 24 -1.30 -9.75 5.28
CA PHE A 24 -0.62 -8.68 6.00
C PHE A 24 0.60 -8.17 5.23
N TYR A 25 1.37 -9.08 4.64
CA TYR A 25 2.52 -8.72 3.80
C TYR A 25 2.09 -7.84 2.62
N PHE A 26 1.01 -8.22 1.93
CA PHE A 26 0.53 -7.46 0.78
C PHE A 26 -0.09 -6.12 1.18
N LYS A 27 -0.69 -6.01 2.38
CA LYS A 27 -1.16 -4.73 2.91
C LYS A 27 0.02 -3.79 3.20
N ASP A 28 1.07 -4.28 3.86
CA ASP A 28 2.29 -3.49 4.12
C ASP A 28 3.03 -3.12 2.82
N LEU A 29 3.08 -4.04 1.86
CA LEU A 29 3.67 -3.79 0.55
C LEU A 29 2.88 -2.73 -0.22
N THR A 30 1.55 -2.76 -0.12
CA THR A 30 0.68 -1.74 -0.75
C THR A 30 0.98 -0.35 -0.20
N VAL A 31 1.15 -0.21 1.12
CA VAL A 31 1.53 1.06 1.74
C VAL A 31 2.92 1.51 1.28
N THR A 32 3.87 0.58 1.24
CA THR A 32 5.23 0.85 0.73
C THR A 32 5.20 1.35 -0.72
N CYS A 33 4.40 0.73 -1.59
CA CYS A 33 4.28 1.16 -2.98
C CYS A 33 3.62 2.54 -3.10
N ALA A 34 2.61 2.85 -2.28
CA ALA A 34 1.98 4.16 -2.27
C ALA A 34 2.97 5.27 -1.89
N ILE A 35 3.83 5.02 -0.90
CA ILE A 35 4.84 5.97 -0.42
C ILE A 35 5.91 6.26 -1.48
N LEU A 36 6.31 5.23 -2.24
CA LEU A 36 7.35 5.35 -3.26
C LEU A 36 6.80 5.76 -4.63
N ASP A 37 5.49 5.99 -4.75
CA ASP A 37 4.86 6.34 -6.01
C ASP A 37 5.20 7.78 -6.42
N LYS A 38 5.92 7.90 -7.54
CA LYS A 38 6.36 9.19 -8.09
C LYS A 38 5.23 10.08 -8.60
N SER A 39 4.01 9.53 -8.73
CA SER A 39 2.82 10.30 -9.09
C SER A 39 2.50 11.35 -8.02
N TYR A 40 2.98 11.16 -6.79
CA TYR A 40 2.76 12.08 -5.68
C TYR A 40 4.10 12.58 -5.11
N ASN A 41 4.65 13.64 -5.73
CA ASN A 41 5.95 14.20 -5.38
C ASN A 41 5.85 15.14 -4.16
N THR A 42 5.99 14.59 -2.97
CA THR A 42 5.95 15.33 -1.70
C THR A 42 7.04 14.83 -0.75
N ALA A 43 7.56 15.72 0.09
CA ALA A 43 8.45 15.36 1.19
C ALA A 43 7.68 14.76 2.38
N GLN A 44 6.36 14.97 2.46
CA GLN A 44 5.51 14.49 3.55
C GLN A 44 4.28 13.77 3.01
N LEU A 45 4.10 12.52 3.43
CA LEU A 45 2.96 11.69 3.04
C LEU A 45 2.22 11.15 4.25
N VAL A 46 0.89 11.20 4.17
CA VAL A 46 -0.01 10.54 5.12
C VAL A 46 -0.71 9.39 4.42
N VAL A 47 -0.59 8.19 4.97
CA VAL A 47 -1.27 6.99 4.47
C VAL A 47 -2.34 6.56 5.46
N TYR A 48 -3.57 6.43 4.97
CA TYR A 48 -4.68 5.89 5.75
C TYR A 48 -4.87 4.41 5.41
N SER A 49 -4.91 3.56 6.45
CA SER A 49 -5.06 2.11 6.31
C SER A 49 -6.12 1.58 7.25
N ASP A 50 -6.90 0.60 6.79
CA ASP A 50 -7.84 -0.16 7.62
C ASP A 50 -7.20 -1.35 8.34
N ASN A 51 -5.90 -1.56 8.13
CA ASN A 51 -5.17 -2.67 8.70
C ASN A 51 -4.39 -2.23 9.94
N GLN A 52 -4.87 -2.60 11.13
CA GLN A 52 -4.22 -2.26 12.40
C GLN A 52 -2.79 -2.83 12.49
N ASN A 53 -2.55 -4.05 11.99
CA ASN A 53 -1.21 -4.64 11.99
C ASN A 53 -0.21 -3.79 11.19
N THR A 54 -0.62 -3.25 10.03
CA THR A 54 0.19 -2.31 9.26
C THR A 54 0.47 -1.05 10.08
N VAL A 55 -0.56 -0.45 10.68
CA VAL A 55 -0.39 0.76 11.52
C VAL A 55 0.58 0.49 12.68
N ASP A 56 0.46 -0.65 13.35
CA ASP A 56 1.32 -1.04 14.47
C ASP A 56 2.78 -1.26 14.03
N ILE A 57 3.01 -1.90 12.88
CA ILE A 57 4.35 -2.07 12.31
C ILE A 57 4.99 -0.71 12.02
N TRP A 58 4.23 0.20 11.41
CA TRP A 58 4.70 1.55 11.06
C TRP A 58 4.96 2.42 12.28
N HIS A 59 4.10 2.32 13.30
CA HIS A 59 4.26 3.08 14.54
C HIS A 59 5.43 2.57 15.38
N SER A 60 5.57 1.24 15.51
CA SER A 60 6.58 0.63 16.38
C SER A 60 7.94 0.45 15.70
N LEU A 61 8.00 0.53 14.37
CA LEU A 61 9.13 0.14 13.53
C LEU A 61 9.63 -1.28 13.86
N LYS A 62 8.69 -2.17 14.17
CA LYS A 62 8.96 -3.56 14.51
C LYS A 62 7.99 -4.45 13.73
N ALA A 63 8.53 -5.51 13.13
CA ALA A 63 7.72 -6.49 12.43
C ALA A 63 8.21 -7.91 12.74
N HIS A 64 7.31 -8.90 12.67
CA HIS A 64 7.71 -10.29 12.77
C HIS A 64 8.64 -10.69 11.62
N ALA A 65 9.44 -11.74 11.82
CA ALA A 65 10.48 -12.21 10.90
C ALA A 65 10.12 -12.20 9.39
N PRO A 66 8.92 -12.63 8.93
CA PRO A 66 8.60 -12.60 7.49
C PRO A 66 8.44 -11.17 6.93
N TYR A 67 8.10 -10.19 7.77
CA TYR A 67 7.82 -8.80 7.37
C TYR A 67 9.03 -7.88 7.56
N ASN A 68 10.01 -8.29 8.37
CA ASN A 68 11.13 -7.43 8.74
C ASN A 68 11.98 -6.98 7.53
N LYS A 69 12.15 -7.85 6.52
CA LYS A 69 12.87 -7.49 5.28
C LYS A 69 12.16 -6.37 4.51
N LEU A 70 10.82 -6.42 4.45
CA LEU A 70 10.02 -5.39 3.78
C LEU A 70 10.09 -4.07 4.55
N LEU A 71 10.00 -4.13 5.88
CA LEU A 71 10.13 -2.96 6.74
C LEU A 71 11.50 -2.28 6.55
N ILE A 72 12.60 -3.05 6.60
CA ILE A 72 13.96 -2.51 6.39
C ILE A 72 14.07 -1.88 5.01
N PHE A 73 13.65 -2.58 3.95
CA PHE A 73 13.68 -2.06 2.59
C PHE A 73 12.95 -0.72 2.47
N MET A 74 11.78 -0.61 3.10
CA MET A 74 10.96 0.60 3.06
C MET A 74 11.61 1.76 3.83
N ILE A 75 12.15 1.50 5.03
CA ILE A 75 12.85 2.53 5.83
C ILE A 75 14.10 3.03 5.09
N ASP A 76 14.87 2.12 4.47
CA ASP A 76 16.02 2.50 3.65
C ASP A 76 15.60 3.43 2.50
N LYS A 77 14.44 3.19 1.89
CA LYS A 77 13.92 4.03 0.81
C LYS A 77 13.48 5.40 1.31
N LEU A 78 12.77 5.48 2.43
CA LEU A 78 12.37 6.75 3.04
C LEU A 78 13.59 7.62 3.37
N ILE A 79 14.63 7.04 3.95
CA ILE A 79 15.89 7.73 4.25
C ILE A 79 16.57 8.21 2.95
N GLN A 80 16.61 7.37 1.91
CA GLN A 80 17.23 7.73 0.62
C GLN A 80 16.48 8.85 -0.11
N SER A 81 15.15 8.90 0.01
CA SER A 81 14.30 9.86 -0.70
C SER A 81 13.97 11.12 0.11
N ASP A 82 14.40 11.20 1.37
CA ASP A 82 14.05 12.28 2.30
C ASP A 82 12.53 12.47 2.41
N ILE A 83 11.80 11.36 2.45
CA ILE A 83 10.33 11.35 2.61
C ILE A 83 10.01 11.04 4.06
N GLU A 84 9.18 11.88 4.66
CA GLU A 84 8.54 11.63 5.94
C GLU A 84 7.15 11.03 5.69
N ALA A 85 6.93 9.79 6.14
CA ALA A 85 5.66 9.10 5.96
C ALA A 85 5.02 8.74 7.31
N HIS A 86 3.73 9.03 7.43
CA HIS A 86 2.92 8.70 8.60
C HIS A 86 1.77 7.79 8.20
N VAL A 87 1.53 6.73 8.97
CA VAL A 87 0.45 5.78 8.70
C VAL A 87 -0.58 5.83 9.82
N PHE A 88 -1.84 6.10 9.46
CA PHE A 88 -2.95 6.19 10.41
C PHE A 88 -4.00 5.13 10.13
N TYR A 89 -4.61 4.66 11.23
CA TYR A 89 -5.78 3.80 11.15
C TYR A 89 -7.02 4.57 10.71
N VAL A 90 -7.80 3.97 9.80
CA VAL A 90 -9.17 4.37 9.49
C VAL A 90 -10.09 3.14 9.48
N PRO A 91 -11.38 3.26 9.85
CA PRO A 91 -12.32 2.16 9.69
C PRO A 91 -12.45 1.73 8.23
N GLY A 92 -12.72 0.45 7.97
CA GLY A 92 -12.91 -0.06 6.60
C GLY A 92 -14.02 0.65 5.83
N GLU A 93 -15.05 1.15 6.51
CA GLU A 93 -16.13 1.98 5.95
C GLU A 93 -15.64 3.32 5.38
N ALA A 94 -14.49 3.81 5.84
CA ALA A 94 -13.84 5.00 5.30
C ALA A 94 -12.83 4.66 4.18
N ASN A 95 -12.54 3.37 3.95
CA ASN A 95 -11.51 2.88 3.01
C ASN A 95 -12.10 2.13 1.80
N VAL A 96 -13.39 2.31 1.53
CA VAL A 96 -14.17 1.50 0.57
C VAL A 96 -13.61 1.54 -0.86
N ILE A 97 -13.08 2.69 -1.31
CA ILE A 97 -12.49 2.80 -2.65
C ILE A 97 -11.21 1.97 -2.75
N ALA A 98 -10.33 2.05 -1.75
CA ALA A 98 -9.10 1.27 -1.73
C ALA A 98 -9.38 -0.23 -1.65
N ASP A 99 -10.38 -0.62 -0.86
CA ASP A 99 -10.84 -2.00 -0.76
C ASP A 99 -11.37 -2.52 -2.10
N ALA A 100 -12.25 -1.75 -2.75
CA ALA A 100 -12.77 -2.08 -4.08
C ALA A 100 -11.65 -2.24 -5.12
N LEU A 101 -10.65 -1.36 -5.11
CA LEU A 101 -9.48 -1.46 -5.99
C LEU A 101 -8.65 -2.72 -5.69
N SER A 102 -8.45 -3.08 -4.43
CA SER A 102 -7.69 -4.28 -4.04
C SER A 102 -8.35 -5.59 -4.48
N HIS A 103 -9.68 -5.57 -4.63
CA HIS A 103 -10.50 -6.68 -5.12
C HIS A 103 -10.80 -6.60 -6.63
N PHE A 104 -10.20 -5.66 -7.36
CA PHE A 104 -10.49 -5.39 -8.78
C PHE A 104 -11.98 -5.10 -9.07
N ASN A 105 -12.74 -4.65 -8.06
CA ASN A 105 -14.13 -4.22 -8.19
C ASN A 105 -14.20 -2.77 -8.72
N ASN A 106 -13.70 -2.58 -9.94
CA ASN A 106 -13.56 -1.28 -10.58
C ASN A 106 -14.90 -0.57 -10.80
N LYS A 107 -15.99 -1.35 -10.95
CA LYS A 107 -17.35 -0.80 -11.04
C LYS A 107 -17.76 -0.08 -9.76
N LEU A 108 -17.48 -0.66 -8.59
CA LEU A 108 -17.76 -0.01 -7.32
C LEU A 108 -16.86 1.21 -7.10
N ALA A 109 -15.56 1.08 -7.39
CA ALA A 109 -14.61 2.19 -7.27
C ALA A 109 -15.04 3.41 -8.11
N LEU A 110 -15.40 3.20 -9.38
CA LEU A 110 -15.89 4.25 -10.28
C LEU A 110 -17.28 4.79 -9.90
N LYS A 111 -18.13 3.97 -9.28
CA LYS A 111 -19.42 4.46 -8.75
C LYS A 111 -19.22 5.44 -7.59
N LEU A 112 -18.22 5.19 -6.74
CA LEU A 112 -17.92 6.01 -5.57
C LEU A 112 -17.04 7.22 -5.90
N ALA A 113 -16.16 7.10 -6.88
CA ALA A 113 -15.32 8.18 -7.40
C ALA A 113 -15.37 8.17 -8.95
N PRO A 114 -16.31 8.89 -9.57
CA PRO A 114 -16.53 8.88 -11.02
C PRO A 114 -15.32 9.32 -11.85
N ASP A 115 -14.53 10.26 -11.32
CA ASP A 115 -13.34 10.80 -12.00
C ASP A 115 -12.08 9.95 -11.76
N LEU A 116 -12.20 8.82 -11.05
CA LEU A 116 -11.08 7.95 -10.71
C LEU A 116 -10.47 7.32 -11.96
N ARG A 117 -9.19 7.59 -12.18
CA ARG A 117 -8.39 6.88 -13.18
C ARG A 117 -7.68 5.71 -12.52
N ILE A 118 -8.00 4.50 -12.98
CA ILE A 118 -7.43 3.28 -12.43
C ILE A 118 -6.25 2.83 -13.28
N LEU A 119 -5.08 2.73 -12.67
CA LEU A 119 -3.80 2.37 -13.28
C LEU A 119 -3.28 1.06 -12.70
N SER A 120 -2.48 0.34 -13.48
CA SER A 120 -1.69 -0.78 -13.00
C SER A 120 -0.35 -0.31 -12.47
N PHE A 121 0.15 -0.94 -11.41
CA PHE A 121 1.54 -0.77 -10.96
C PHE A 121 2.22 -2.12 -10.76
N GLN A 122 3.54 -2.09 -10.65
CA GLN A 122 4.36 -3.26 -10.34
C GLN A 122 5.12 -3.01 -9.02
N PRO A 123 4.94 -3.84 -7.99
CA PRO A 123 5.71 -3.75 -6.76
C PRO A 123 7.21 -3.95 -7.02
N PRO A 124 8.09 -3.40 -6.15
CA PRO A 124 9.52 -3.62 -6.26
C PRO A 124 9.87 -5.11 -6.35
N HIS A 125 10.74 -5.49 -7.30
CA HIS A 125 11.08 -6.90 -7.56
C HIS A 125 11.60 -7.65 -6.32
N ASP A 126 12.35 -6.98 -5.45
CA ASP A 126 12.91 -7.55 -4.21
C ASP A 126 11.85 -7.87 -3.14
N THR A 127 10.59 -7.48 -3.37
CA THR A 127 9.47 -7.65 -2.44
C THR A 127 8.43 -8.68 -2.92
N LEU A 128 8.62 -9.32 -4.07
CA LEU A 128 7.67 -10.31 -4.58
C LEU A 128 7.99 -11.74 -4.12
N GLY A 129 8.78 -11.90 -3.06
CA GLY A 129 8.99 -13.18 -2.39
C GLY A 129 9.62 -14.25 -3.28
N VAL A 130 10.46 -13.88 -4.26
CA VAL A 130 11.19 -14.87 -5.06
C VAL A 130 12.03 -15.72 -4.08
N PRO A 131 11.77 -17.03 -3.96
CA PRO A 131 12.66 -17.90 -3.19
C PRO A 131 14.02 -17.87 -3.88
N LYS A 132 15.09 -17.71 -3.09
CA LYS A 132 16.38 -18.28 -3.50
C LYS A 132 16.36 -19.77 -3.19
#